data_AF-A0A8C1MAM0-F1
#
_entry.id   AF-A0A8C1MAM0-F1
#
_cell.length_a   1.000
_cell.length_b   1.000
_cell.length_c   1.000
_cell.angle_alpha   90.00
_cell.angle_beta   90.00
_cell.angle_gamma   90.00
#
_symmetry.space_group_name_H-M   'P 1'
#
loop_
_entity.id
_entity.type
_entity.pdbx_description
1 polymer ?
#
loop_
_entity_poly.entity_id
_entity_poly.type
_entity_poly.pdbx_seq_one_letter_code
_entity_poly.pdbx_strand_id
1 'polypeptide(L)'
;MASTSSEKISGGPKKKSEKKIASKEEYRLLSNIMGVMNNLRKQGILCDVILVVQGKHILAHRVVLAAASHFFNLMFTSSMMEATNHEVELGGAEPEIIELLVEFVYTARISVNSNNVQSLLNAANQYQIEPVKKMCVDFLKEQVDPTNCLGEAPASSAVLCGYYHVYFSPISRFYICLSCVCVFQDYSWTDIRCPFEKRRDAASVFWDNVVYILGGSQLFPIKRMDCYNVVKDSWYSKLGPPNPRDSLAACASKGKIYTSGGSEVGSSALNLFECYDTRSETWQTKPNMLMPRCSHGSVEASGLIYVCGGSLGNNVSGRVLNDCEVYDPNTEEWRALCGMREARKNHGLVVVNSRIYAVGGQNTLGGLDSVEYYEMGSNEWKMASPMPWRGVTVKCAAVGSVIYVLAGFQGVGRLGHIMEYYTETDKWVVSSKVRAFPVTSCLICLVDTCGANEEDMNSASSSSSSSSLADGRM
;
A
#
# COMPACT_ATOMS: atom_id res chain seq x y z
N MET A 1 -33.39 -53.53 50.54
CA MET A 1 -34.20 -52.97 49.43
C MET A 1 -33.51 -51.70 48.93
N ALA A 2 -33.28 -51.63 47.61
CA ALA A 2 -33.23 -50.45 46.72
C ALA A 2 -32.68 -49.11 47.28
N SER A 3 -31.52 -48.61 46.85
CA SER A 3 -31.16 -48.00 45.54
C SER A 3 -31.50 -46.50 45.41
N THR A 4 -30.46 -45.75 45.03
CA THR A 4 -30.35 -44.37 44.54
C THR A 4 -31.45 -43.88 43.60
N SER A 5 -31.81 -42.59 43.66
CA SER A 5 -32.00 -41.74 42.47
C SER A 5 -32.10 -40.24 42.81
N SER A 6 -31.65 -39.47 41.85
CA SER A 6 -31.41 -38.03 41.80
C SER A 6 -32.40 -37.32 40.85
N GLU A 7 -32.46 -35.99 41.01
CA GLU A 7 -32.64 -34.95 39.97
C GLU A 7 -34.00 -34.25 39.67
N LYS A 8 -33.84 -32.91 39.56
CA LYS A 8 -34.59 -31.87 38.80
C LYS A 8 -35.90 -31.37 39.46
N ILE A 9 -36.25 -30.07 39.49
CA ILE A 9 -36.35 -29.08 38.40
C ILE A 9 -36.36 -27.64 39.01
N SER A 10 -35.65 -26.66 38.42
CA SER A 10 -36.23 -25.37 37.99
C SER A 10 -35.17 -24.32 37.63
N GLY A 11 -35.23 -23.84 36.39
CA GLY A 11 -34.39 -22.77 35.86
C GLY A 11 -34.75 -22.56 34.39
N GLY A 12 -35.72 -21.70 34.13
CA GLY A 12 -36.31 -21.49 32.81
C GLY A 12 -35.32 -20.97 31.76
N PRO A 13 -35.56 -21.24 30.46
CA PRO A 13 -34.67 -20.81 29.40
C PRO A 13 -34.94 -19.35 29.01
N LYS A 14 -33.86 -18.54 29.01
CA LYS A 14 -33.82 -17.24 28.33
C LYS A 14 -33.97 -17.45 26.83
N LYS A 15 -35.02 -16.90 26.22
CA LYS A 15 -35.22 -16.84 24.75
C LYS A 15 -34.03 -16.11 24.10
N LYS A 16 -33.18 -16.83 23.38
CA LYS A 16 -32.32 -16.26 22.33
C LYS A 16 -33.20 -16.03 21.10
N SER A 17 -33.29 -14.79 20.63
CA SER A 17 -33.86 -14.47 19.33
C SER A 17 -32.94 -15.01 18.23
N GLU A 18 -33.31 -16.13 17.63
CA GLU A 18 -32.66 -16.63 16.41
C GLU A 18 -33.02 -15.72 15.23
N LYS A 19 -32.09 -14.87 14.78
CA LYS A 19 -32.13 -14.33 13.41
C LYS A 19 -31.76 -15.48 12.46
N LYS A 20 -32.77 -16.21 11.95
CA LYS A 20 -32.59 -17.07 10.77
C LYS A 20 -32.41 -16.18 9.55
N ILE A 21 -31.18 -16.00 9.09
CA ILE A 21 -30.86 -15.25 7.87
C ILE A 21 -31.03 -16.21 6.67
N ALA A 22 -31.92 -15.86 5.75
CA ALA A 22 -32.32 -16.66 4.59
C ALA A 22 -31.37 -16.47 3.38
N SER A 23 -30.05 -16.64 3.59
CA SER A 23 -29.05 -16.34 2.55
C SER A 23 -29.28 -17.09 1.23
N LYS A 24 -29.78 -18.34 1.29
CA LYS A 24 -30.00 -19.17 0.09
C LYS A 24 -31.18 -18.72 -0.77
N GLU A 25 -32.19 -18.08 -0.18
CA GLU A 25 -33.35 -17.56 -0.91
C GLU A 25 -33.03 -16.23 -1.59
N GLU A 26 -32.20 -15.40 -0.95
CA GLU A 26 -31.69 -14.14 -1.51
C GLU A 26 -30.91 -14.36 -2.81
N TYR A 27 -30.00 -15.35 -2.86
CA TYR A 27 -29.25 -15.68 -4.09
C TYR A 27 -30.16 -16.14 -5.24
N ARG A 28 -31.22 -16.91 -4.95
CA ARG A 28 -32.18 -17.37 -5.96
C ARG A 28 -32.99 -16.20 -6.51
N LEU A 29 -33.43 -15.30 -5.64
CA LEU A 29 -34.17 -14.12 -6.04
C LEU A 29 -33.32 -13.21 -6.92
N LEU A 30 -32.07 -12.93 -6.53
CA LEU A 30 -31.14 -12.12 -7.33
C LEU A 30 -30.85 -12.76 -8.69
N SER A 31 -30.58 -14.06 -8.73
CA SER A 31 -30.34 -14.78 -9.99
C SER A 31 -31.56 -14.71 -10.93
N ASN A 32 -32.77 -14.79 -10.40
CA ASN A 32 -33.99 -14.69 -11.20
C ASN A 32 -34.18 -13.26 -11.75
N ILE A 33 -33.96 -12.24 -10.92
CA ILE A 33 -34.04 -10.82 -11.33
C ILE A 33 -33.03 -10.53 -12.45
N MET A 34 -31.78 -10.96 -12.28
CA MET A 34 -30.73 -10.80 -13.31
C MET A 34 -31.10 -11.54 -14.61
N GLY A 35 -31.65 -12.75 -14.50
CA GLY A 35 -32.13 -13.51 -15.65
C GLY A 35 -33.25 -12.80 -16.43
N VAL A 36 -34.22 -12.21 -15.73
CA VAL A 36 -35.29 -11.40 -16.35
C VAL A 36 -34.70 -10.18 -17.05
N MET A 37 -33.79 -9.45 -16.41
CA MET A 37 -33.14 -8.28 -17.03
C MET A 37 -32.33 -8.65 -18.27
N ASN A 38 -31.68 -9.82 -18.30
CA ASN A 38 -30.98 -10.29 -19.50
C ASN A 38 -31.95 -10.60 -20.65
N ASN A 39 -33.11 -11.20 -20.34
CA ASN A 39 -34.14 -11.48 -21.35
C ASN A 39 -34.72 -10.19 -21.94
N LEU A 40 -35.00 -9.19 -21.10
CA LEU A 40 -35.46 -7.87 -21.56
C LEU A 40 -34.43 -7.22 -22.48
N ARG A 41 -33.15 -7.28 -22.11
CA ARG A 41 -32.04 -6.78 -22.95
C ARG A 41 -32.00 -7.46 -24.31
N LYS A 42 -32.06 -8.80 -24.35
CA LYS A 42 -32.01 -9.57 -25.61
C LYS A 42 -33.21 -9.31 -26.52
N GLN A 43 -34.34 -8.85 -25.96
CA GLN A 43 -35.53 -8.45 -26.71
C GLN A 43 -35.53 -6.94 -27.05
N GLY A 44 -34.54 -6.17 -26.62
CA GLY A 44 -34.50 -4.71 -26.80
C GLY A 44 -35.56 -3.96 -26.00
N ILE A 45 -36.16 -4.59 -24.99
CA ILE A 45 -37.22 -4.00 -24.17
C ILE A 45 -36.58 -3.21 -23.04
N LEU A 46 -37.04 -1.97 -22.82
CA LEU A 46 -36.56 -1.03 -21.79
C LEU A 46 -35.06 -0.67 -21.89
N CYS A 47 -34.39 -0.99 -22.99
CA CYS A 47 -33.01 -0.58 -23.24
C CYS A 47 -32.97 0.92 -23.51
N ASP A 48 -32.29 1.66 -22.65
CA ASP A 48 -32.18 3.12 -22.65
C ASP A 48 -30.79 3.60 -23.11
N VAL A 49 -29.90 2.67 -23.49
CA VAL A 49 -28.60 2.95 -24.09
C VAL A 49 -28.18 1.89 -25.11
N ILE A 50 -27.50 2.35 -26.15
CA ILE A 50 -26.83 1.55 -27.17
C ILE A 50 -25.33 1.84 -27.07
N LEU A 51 -24.53 0.81 -26.81
CA LEU A 51 -23.07 0.90 -26.84
C LEU A 51 -22.60 0.64 -28.28
N VAL A 52 -21.82 1.56 -28.84
CA VAL A 52 -21.28 1.47 -30.20
C VAL A 52 -19.78 1.18 -30.10
N VAL A 53 -19.36 0.02 -30.60
CA VAL A 53 -17.95 -0.43 -30.59
C VAL A 53 -17.56 -0.83 -32.00
N GLN A 54 -16.66 -0.08 -32.64
CA GLN A 54 -16.21 -0.33 -34.02
C GLN A 54 -17.38 -0.58 -35.00
N GLY A 55 -18.49 0.16 -34.85
CA GLY A 55 -19.69 0.02 -35.68
C GLY A 55 -20.67 -1.09 -35.28
N LYS A 56 -20.38 -1.87 -34.23
CA LYS A 56 -21.33 -2.84 -33.65
C LYS A 56 -22.17 -2.19 -32.56
N HIS A 57 -23.49 -2.40 -32.62
CA HIS A 57 -24.45 -1.84 -31.67
C HIS A 57 -24.84 -2.90 -30.62
N ILE A 58 -24.67 -2.59 -29.34
CA ILE A 58 -24.98 -3.47 -28.21
C ILE A 58 -26.02 -2.79 -27.32
N LEU A 59 -27.22 -3.38 -27.25
CA LEU A 59 -28.32 -2.89 -26.41
C LEU A 59 -28.05 -3.17 -24.92
N ALA A 60 -28.31 -2.20 -24.05
CA ALA A 60 -28.17 -2.34 -22.61
C ALA A 60 -29.08 -1.39 -21.82
N HIS A 61 -29.09 -1.57 -20.50
CA HIS A 61 -29.78 -0.69 -19.55
C HIS A 61 -28.75 0.09 -18.74
N ARG A 62 -28.83 1.42 -18.72
CA ARG A 62 -27.91 2.34 -18.02
C ARG A 62 -27.78 1.98 -16.55
N VAL A 63 -28.91 1.72 -15.89
CA VAL A 63 -28.95 1.38 -14.46
C VAL A 63 -28.20 0.08 -14.16
N VAL A 64 -28.26 -0.92 -15.04
CA VAL A 64 -27.60 -2.22 -14.83
C VAL A 64 -26.09 -2.07 -15.04
N LEU A 65 -25.67 -1.34 -16.08
CA LEU A 65 -24.26 -1.03 -16.34
C LEU A 65 -23.65 -0.17 -15.23
N ALA A 66 -24.36 0.86 -14.77
CA ALA A 66 -23.91 1.74 -13.67
C ALA A 66 -23.81 0.99 -12.34
N ALA A 67 -24.71 0.04 -12.06
CA ALA A 67 -24.62 -0.77 -10.85
C ALA A 67 -23.40 -1.71 -10.87
N ALA A 68 -23.01 -2.21 -12.05
CA ALA A 68 -21.93 -3.18 -12.19
C ALA A 68 -20.53 -2.57 -12.43
N SER A 69 -20.45 -1.30 -12.84
CA SER A 69 -19.21 -0.62 -13.19
C SER A 69 -19.18 0.81 -12.69
N HIS A 70 -18.10 1.17 -11.98
CA HIS A 70 -17.88 2.55 -11.55
C HIS A 70 -17.69 3.51 -12.72
N PHE A 71 -17.07 3.05 -13.82
CA PHE A 71 -16.91 3.83 -15.04
C PHE A 71 -18.27 4.21 -15.65
N PHE A 72 -19.17 3.24 -15.85
CA PHE A 72 -20.50 3.51 -16.39
C PHE A 72 -21.37 4.33 -15.42
N ASN A 73 -21.19 4.15 -14.11
CA ASN A 73 -21.85 4.97 -13.11
C ASN A 73 -21.49 6.45 -13.27
N LEU A 74 -20.19 6.77 -13.31
CA LEU A 74 -19.72 8.14 -13.53
C LEU A 74 -20.17 8.69 -14.88
N MET A 75 -20.08 7.89 -15.94
CA MET A 75 -20.50 8.28 -17.28
C MET A 75 -21.99 8.67 -17.33
N PHE A 76 -22.87 7.88 -16.74
CA PHE A 76 -24.33 8.11 -16.82
C PHE A 76 -24.87 9.08 -15.75
N THR A 77 -24.13 9.36 -14.69
CA THR A 77 -24.56 10.28 -13.60
C THR A 77 -23.90 11.65 -13.66
N SER A 78 -22.85 11.83 -14.46
CA SER A 78 -22.19 13.13 -14.67
C SER A 78 -23.00 14.06 -15.59
N SER A 79 -22.76 15.37 -15.52
CA SER A 79 -23.37 16.37 -16.42
C SER A 79 -22.69 16.46 -17.79
N MET A 80 -22.14 15.36 -18.31
CA MET A 80 -21.47 15.29 -19.62
C MET A 80 -22.45 14.85 -20.73
N MET A 81 -22.08 15.08 -22.00
CA MET A 81 -22.96 14.88 -23.15
C MET A 81 -23.43 13.43 -23.31
N GLU A 82 -22.56 12.48 -22.94
CA GLU A 82 -22.77 11.03 -22.93
C GLU A 82 -23.85 10.60 -21.93
N ALA A 83 -24.08 11.40 -20.88
CA ALA A 83 -25.15 11.14 -19.92
C ALA A 83 -26.53 11.28 -20.57
N THR A 84 -26.68 12.11 -21.61
CA THR A 84 -27.96 12.36 -22.30
C THR A 84 -28.13 11.63 -23.64
N ASN A 85 -27.06 11.10 -24.22
CA ASN A 85 -27.11 10.45 -25.54
C ASN A 85 -27.62 9.01 -25.48
N HIS A 86 -28.50 8.63 -26.40
CA HIS A 86 -28.98 7.25 -26.49
C HIS A 86 -27.91 6.28 -27.02
N GLU A 87 -26.95 6.78 -27.81
CA GLU A 87 -25.81 6.02 -28.32
C GLU A 87 -24.51 6.50 -27.66
N VAL A 88 -23.68 5.57 -27.21
CA VAL A 88 -22.40 5.83 -26.54
C VAL A 88 -21.30 5.06 -27.24
N GLU A 89 -20.34 5.79 -27.84
CA GLU A 89 -19.18 5.19 -28.49
C GLU A 89 -18.12 4.78 -27.44
N LEU A 90 -17.67 3.53 -27.52
CA LEU A 90 -16.61 3.00 -26.67
C LEU A 90 -15.37 2.70 -27.51
N GLY A 91 -14.22 3.26 -27.11
CA GLY A 91 -12.93 3.07 -27.78
C GLY A 91 -12.01 2.10 -27.05
N GLY A 92 -11.02 1.53 -27.77
CA GLY A 92 -9.91 0.79 -27.14
C GLY A 92 -10.16 -0.69 -26.80
N ALA A 93 -11.30 -1.27 -27.21
CA ALA A 93 -11.59 -2.70 -27.03
C ALA A 93 -12.28 -3.30 -28.26
N GLU A 94 -12.10 -4.62 -28.45
CA GLU A 94 -12.74 -5.41 -29.50
C GLU A 94 -14.25 -5.59 -29.21
N PRO A 95 -15.13 -5.56 -30.23
CA PRO A 95 -16.58 -5.68 -30.04
C PRO A 95 -17.02 -6.96 -29.32
N GLU A 96 -16.33 -8.08 -29.57
CA GLU A 96 -16.59 -9.39 -28.96
C GLU A 96 -16.32 -9.36 -27.45
N ILE A 97 -15.27 -8.64 -27.03
CA ILE A 97 -14.90 -8.51 -25.61
C ILE A 97 -15.92 -7.66 -24.86
N ILE A 98 -16.39 -6.56 -25.47
CA ILE A 98 -17.43 -5.73 -24.86
C ILE A 98 -18.73 -6.50 -24.73
N GLU A 99 -19.09 -7.30 -25.73
CA GLU A 99 -20.27 -8.15 -25.65
C GLU A 99 -20.16 -9.19 -24.51
N LEU A 100 -18.97 -9.78 -24.31
CA LEU A 100 -18.71 -10.69 -23.18
C LEU A 100 -18.83 -9.97 -21.82
N LEU A 101 -18.31 -8.75 -21.71
CA LEU A 101 -18.42 -7.95 -20.49
C LEU A 101 -19.87 -7.56 -20.19
N VAL A 102 -20.64 -7.18 -21.21
CA VAL A 102 -22.06 -6.89 -21.05
C VAL A 102 -22.82 -8.17 -20.67
N GLU A 103 -22.60 -9.31 -21.34
CA GLU A 103 -23.23 -10.58 -20.93
C GLU A 103 -22.87 -10.95 -19.49
N PHE A 104 -21.62 -10.74 -19.06
CA PHE A 104 -21.20 -10.95 -17.67
C PHE A 104 -21.98 -10.07 -16.70
N VAL A 105 -22.17 -8.78 -17.01
CA VAL A 105 -22.94 -7.86 -16.15
C VAL A 105 -24.36 -8.38 -15.91
N TYR A 106 -24.98 -9.04 -16.90
CA TYR A 106 -26.33 -9.58 -16.78
C TYR A 106 -26.41 -11.03 -16.25
N THR A 107 -25.35 -11.81 -16.36
CA THR A 107 -25.38 -13.25 -16.05
C THR A 107 -24.47 -13.67 -14.90
N ALA A 108 -23.55 -12.79 -14.50
CA ALA A 108 -22.43 -13.07 -13.60
C ALA A 108 -21.56 -14.27 -14.04
N ARG A 109 -21.57 -14.59 -15.35
CA ARG A 109 -20.82 -15.71 -15.94
C ARG A 109 -19.92 -15.20 -17.06
N ILE A 110 -18.65 -15.57 -17.01
CA ILE A 110 -17.68 -15.29 -18.06
C ILE A 110 -16.66 -16.42 -18.14
N SER A 111 -16.23 -16.74 -19.36
CA SER A 111 -15.20 -17.76 -19.62
C SER A 111 -13.90 -17.08 -20.00
N VAL A 112 -12.86 -17.28 -19.18
CA VAL A 112 -11.51 -16.75 -19.40
C VAL A 112 -10.64 -17.89 -19.92
N ASN A 113 -9.93 -17.66 -21.03
CA ASN A 113 -9.03 -18.61 -21.67
C ASN A 113 -7.80 -17.89 -22.26
N SER A 114 -6.82 -18.64 -22.74
CA SER A 114 -5.56 -18.11 -23.29
C SER A 114 -5.74 -17.14 -24.45
N ASN A 115 -6.82 -17.28 -25.22
CA ASN A 115 -7.05 -16.49 -26.43
C ASN A 115 -7.70 -15.14 -26.11
N ASN A 116 -8.54 -15.08 -25.08
CA ASN A 116 -9.30 -13.87 -24.74
C ASN A 116 -8.78 -13.12 -23.51
N VAL A 117 -7.94 -13.75 -22.67
CA VAL A 117 -7.57 -13.19 -21.35
C VAL A 117 -6.90 -11.83 -21.43
N GLN A 118 -6.04 -11.60 -22.44
CA GLN A 118 -5.33 -10.32 -22.57
C GLN A 118 -6.28 -9.17 -22.96
N SER A 119 -7.09 -9.36 -24.01
CA SER A 119 -8.08 -8.38 -24.46
C SER A 119 -9.16 -8.15 -23.41
N LEU A 120 -9.59 -9.22 -22.73
CA LEU A 120 -10.57 -9.16 -21.65
C LEU A 120 -10.04 -8.43 -20.41
N LEU A 121 -8.79 -8.66 -20.02
CA LEU A 121 -8.16 -7.96 -18.92
C LEU A 121 -8.01 -6.46 -19.21
N ASN A 122 -7.59 -6.11 -20.42
CA ASN A 122 -7.45 -4.72 -20.86
C ASN A 122 -8.80 -3.99 -20.79
N ALA A 123 -9.85 -4.59 -21.36
CA ALA A 123 -11.20 -4.02 -21.34
C ALA A 123 -11.79 -3.96 -19.92
N ALA A 124 -11.66 -5.02 -19.12
CA ALA A 124 -12.16 -5.04 -17.74
C ALA A 124 -11.49 -3.96 -16.87
N ASN A 125 -10.20 -3.70 -17.09
CA ASN A 125 -9.49 -2.62 -16.41
C ASN A 125 -9.93 -1.24 -16.90
N GLN A 126 -10.13 -1.06 -18.21
CA GLN A 126 -10.58 0.20 -18.79
C GLN A 126 -12.00 0.58 -18.32
N TYR A 127 -12.94 -0.36 -18.36
CA TYR A 127 -14.33 -0.15 -17.96
C TYR A 127 -14.60 -0.47 -16.49
N GLN A 128 -13.55 -0.69 -15.69
CA GLN A 128 -13.60 -0.88 -14.24
C GLN A 128 -14.58 -1.98 -13.77
N ILE A 129 -14.57 -3.14 -14.43
CA ILE A 129 -15.34 -4.32 -14.07
C ILE A 129 -14.45 -5.25 -13.22
N GLU A 130 -14.33 -4.92 -11.94
CA GLU A 130 -13.35 -5.51 -11.03
C GLU A 130 -13.43 -7.05 -10.88
N PRO A 131 -14.63 -7.68 -10.82
CA PRO A 131 -14.71 -9.15 -10.74
C PRO A 131 -14.08 -9.87 -11.94
N VAL A 132 -14.28 -9.35 -13.16
CA VAL A 132 -13.71 -9.93 -14.38
C VAL A 132 -12.20 -9.73 -14.43
N LYS A 133 -11.74 -8.54 -14.06
CA LYS A 133 -10.31 -8.24 -13.95
C LYS A 133 -9.60 -9.22 -13.01
N LYS A 134 -10.20 -9.49 -11.84
CA LYS A 134 -9.67 -10.46 -10.89
C LYS A 134 -9.59 -11.87 -11.50
N MET A 135 -10.65 -12.34 -12.15
CA MET A 135 -10.66 -13.65 -12.82
C MET A 135 -9.58 -13.77 -13.91
N CYS A 136 -9.34 -12.70 -14.69
CA CYS A 136 -8.30 -12.70 -15.71
C CYS A 136 -6.89 -12.77 -15.11
N VAL A 137 -6.64 -12.04 -14.03
CA VAL A 137 -5.36 -12.07 -13.31
C VAL A 137 -5.11 -13.44 -12.69
N ASP A 138 -6.14 -14.07 -12.12
CA ASP A 138 -6.02 -15.38 -11.50
C ASP A 138 -5.78 -16.47 -12.57
N PHE A 139 -6.46 -16.42 -13.72
CA PHE A 139 -6.19 -17.31 -14.85
C PHE A 139 -4.75 -17.18 -15.36
N LEU A 140 -4.23 -15.95 -15.51
CA LEU A 140 -2.84 -15.74 -15.94
C LEU A 140 -1.83 -16.30 -14.94
N LYS A 141 -2.11 -16.22 -13.64
CA LYS A 141 -1.23 -16.80 -12.61
C LYS A 141 -1.20 -18.32 -12.67
N GLU A 142 -2.31 -18.97 -13.00
CA GLU A 142 -2.40 -20.44 -13.08
C GLU A 142 -1.71 -21.01 -14.32
N GLN A 143 -1.50 -20.21 -15.37
CA GLN A 143 -0.88 -20.65 -16.63
C GLN A 143 0.62 -20.30 -16.75
N VAL A 144 1.21 -19.70 -15.71
CA VAL A 144 2.65 -19.39 -15.66
C VAL A 144 3.41 -20.56 -15.04
N ASP A 145 4.00 -21.39 -15.90
CA ASP A 145 4.96 -22.44 -15.56
C ASP A 145 6.39 -22.00 -15.98
N PRO A 146 7.45 -22.31 -15.20
CA PRO A 146 8.84 -21.98 -15.55
C PRO A 146 9.28 -22.43 -16.95
N THR A 147 8.62 -23.44 -17.54
CA THR A 147 8.93 -23.97 -18.88
C THR A 147 8.26 -23.22 -20.04
N ASN A 148 7.22 -22.41 -19.77
CA ASN A 148 6.47 -21.67 -20.79
C ASN A 148 6.98 -20.24 -21.05
N CYS A 149 8.06 -19.82 -20.37
CA CYS A 149 8.68 -18.50 -20.57
C CYS A 149 9.73 -18.45 -21.70
N LEU A 150 9.98 -19.58 -22.40
CA LEU A 150 11.01 -19.70 -23.43
C LEU A 150 10.44 -20.36 -24.70
N GLY A 151 9.73 -19.61 -25.55
CA GLY A 151 9.37 -20.11 -26.88
C GLY A 151 8.51 -19.17 -27.72
N GLU A 152 9.12 -18.66 -28.80
CA GLU A 152 8.53 -18.02 -30.00
C GLU A 152 8.08 -16.54 -29.88
N ALA A 153 8.87 -15.65 -30.52
CA ALA A 153 8.69 -14.20 -30.68
C ALA A 153 7.89 -13.87 -31.99
N PRO A 154 7.46 -12.62 -32.36
CA PRO A 154 8.17 -11.35 -32.18
C PRO A 154 7.34 -10.08 -31.85
N ALA A 155 8.08 -9.03 -31.45
CA ALA A 155 7.73 -7.60 -31.46
C ALA A 155 6.65 -7.09 -30.49
N SER A 156 6.98 -6.97 -29.21
CA SER A 156 6.80 -5.75 -28.40
C SER A 156 7.06 -6.02 -26.92
N SER A 157 7.54 -4.99 -26.23
CA SER A 157 7.73 -4.89 -24.77
C SER A 157 8.84 -5.72 -24.14
N ALA A 158 9.92 -4.97 -23.86
CA ALA A 158 10.95 -5.18 -22.85
C ALA A 158 10.43 -5.76 -21.52
N VAL A 159 10.44 -7.08 -21.40
CA VAL A 159 10.36 -7.78 -20.12
C VAL A 159 11.40 -8.90 -20.12
N LEU A 160 12.29 -8.84 -19.12
CA LEU A 160 13.27 -9.83 -18.68
C LEU A 160 14.65 -9.92 -19.39
N CYS A 161 15.66 -9.57 -18.57
CA CYS A 161 17.01 -10.13 -18.45
C CYS A 161 18.20 -9.36 -19.09
N GLY A 162 18.88 -8.58 -18.24
CA GLY A 162 20.29 -8.72 -17.90
C GLY A 162 21.36 -8.51 -18.98
N TYR A 163 22.19 -7.47 -18.81
CA TYR A 163 23.61 -7.56 -19.12
C TYR A 163 24.44 -6.88 -18.04
N TYR A 164 25.41 -7.66 -17.56
CA TYR A 164 26.49 -7.34 -16.64
C TYR A 164 27.13 -5.98 -16.93
N HIS A 165 27.27 -5.16 -15.89
CA HIS A 165 28.51 -4.42 -15.66
C HIS A 165 28.72 -4.23 -14.16
N VAL A 166 29.68 -4.99 -13.64
CA VAL A 166 30.24 -4.89 -12.30
C VAL A 166 30.95 -3.54 -12.17
N TYR A 167 30.50 -2.71 -11.23
CA TYR A 167 31.36 -1.76 -10.54
C TYR A 167 31.05 -1.85 -9.05
N PHE A 168 32.04 -2.33 -8.30
CA PHE A 168 32.04 -2.38 -6.84
C PHE A 168 32.12 -0.96 -6.27
N SER A 169 31.19 -0.63 -5.37
CA SER A 169 31.38 0.37 -4.31
C SER A 169 30.62 -0.10 -3.07
N PRO A 170 31.23 -0.16 -1.88
CA PRO A 170 30.59 -0.66 -0.68
C PRO A 170 29.71 0.44 -0.09
N ILE A 171 28.38 0.30 -0.19
CA ILE A 171 27.31 0.73 0.74
C ILE A 171 26.01 0.32 0.02
N SER A 172 25.55 -0.90 0.25
CA SER A 172 24.32 -1.42 -0.36
C SER A 172 23.13 -1.11 0.56
N ARG A 173 22.48 0.04 0.32
CA ARG A 173 21.24 0.47 0.99
C ARG A 173 20.08 0.41 -0.01
N PHE A 174 18.94 -0.11 0.41
CA PHE A 174 17.82 -0.48 -0.45
C PHE A 174 16.51 0.13 0.05
N TYR A 175 15.51 0.33 -0.81
CA TYR A 175 14.20 0.83 -0.40
C TYR A 175 13.10 -0.19 -0.62
N ILE A 176 12.29 -0.49 0.39
CA ILE A 176 11.18 -1.46 0.26
C ILE A 176 9.83 -0.74 0.19
N CYS A 177 9.08 -0.93 -0.91
CA CYS A 177 7.77 -0.30 -1.16
C CYS A 177 6.58 -1.30 -1.01
N LEU A 178 5.86 -1.34 0.11
CA LEU A 178 5.12 -2.54 0.57
C LEU A 178 3.64 -2.71 0.16
N SER A 179 3.27 -2.34 -1.06
CA SER A 179 1.92 -2.69 -1.59
C SER A 179 1.98 -3.49 -2.89
N CYS A 180 3.14 -3.49 -3.54
CA CYS A 180 3.71 -4.48 -4.43
C CYS A 180 5.19 -4.43 -4.04
N VAL A 181 5.68 -5.38 -3.23
CA VAL A 181 6.93 -5.16 -2.51
C VAL A 181 8.07 -5.07 -3.50
N CYS A 182 8.68 -3.89 -3.64
CA CYS A 182 9.81 -3.71 -4.54
C CYS A 182 10.97 -3.03 -3.83
N VAL A 183 12.16 -3.47 -4.18
CA VAL A 183 13.45 -2.93 -3.81
C VAL A 183 13.90 -1.93 -4.86
N PHE A 184 14.24 -0.71 -4.47
CA PHE A 184 14.95 0.22 -5.35
C PHE A 184 16.45 0.24 -5.02
N GLN A 185 17.28 -0.20 -5.97
CA GLN A 185 18.74 -0.19 -5.88
C GLN A 185 19.32 0.05 -7.29
N ASP A 186 20.38 0.85 -7.38
CA ASP A 186 21.12 1.08 -8.64
C ASP A 186 20.20 1.48 -9.81
N TYR A 187 19.19 2.31 -9.53
CA TYR A 187 18.19 2.76 -10.51
C TYR A 187 17.30 1.66 -11.10
N SER A 188 17.27 0.48 -10.46
CA SER A 188 16.44 -0.66 -10.83
C SER A 188 15.42 -1.00 -9.74
N TRP A 189 14.31 -1.59 -10.16
CA TRP A 189 13.27 -2.12 -9.27
C TRP A 189 13.34 -3.65 -9.25
N THR A 190 13.42 -4.24 -8.07
CA THR A 190 13.40 -5.70 -7.89
C THR A 190 12.17 -6.10 -7.09
N ASP A 191 11.40 -7.06 -7.58
CA ASP A 191 10.21 -7.54 -6.89
C ASP A 191 10.56 -8.47 -5.71
N ILE A 192 9.91 -8.25 -4.58
CA ILE A 192 9.87 -9.14 -3.42
C ILE A 192 8.48 -9.79 -3.38
N ARG A 193 8.45 -11.10 -3.21
CA ARG A 193 7.21 -11.84 -3.05
C ARG A 193 6.59 -11.47 -1.70
N CYS A 194 5.35 -11.01 -1.72
CA CYS A 194 4.57 -10.72 -0.52
C CYS A 194 3.30 -11.56 -0.52
N PRO A 195 3.11 -12.44 0.49
CA PRO A 195 1.91 -13.25 0.59
C PRO A 195 0.71 -12.48 1.18
N PHE A 196 0.90 -11.23 1.60
CA PHE A 196 -0.12 -10.44 2.29
C PHE A 196 -0.85 -9.47 1.35
N GLU A 197 -2.15 -9.33 1.58
CA GLU A 197 -2.96 -8.33 0.91
C GLU A 197 -2.59 -6.90 1.36
N LYS A 198 -2.91 -5.93 0.50
CA LYS A 198 -2.65 -4.51 0.75
C LYS A 198 -3.34 -4.02 2.03
N ARG A 199 -2.62 -3.22 2.81
CA ARG A 199 -3.16 -2.47 3.95
C ARG A 199 -3.43 -1.04 3.55
N ARG A 200 -4.52 -0.46 4.03
CA ARG A 200 -4.78 0.99 3.96
C ARG A 200 -4.10 1.65 5.16
N ASP A 201 -3.44 2.79 4.91
CA ASP A 201 -2.93 3.70 5.94
C ASP A 201 -2.12 3.03 7.06
N ALA A 202 -1.33 2.02 6.71
CA ALA A 202 -0.37 1.37 7.61
C ALA A 202 0.95 2.16 7.66
N ALA A 203 1.87 1.72 8.53
CA ALA A 203 3.23 2.22 8.58
C ALA A 203 4.23 1.06 8.39
N SER A 204 5.43 1.41 7.91
CA SER A 204 6.56 0.48 7.80
C SER A 204 7.81 1.07 8.44
N VAL A 205 8.61 0.22 9.07
CA VAL A 205 9.88 0.60 9.67
C VAL A 205 10.87 -0.54 9.56
N PHE A 206 12.14 -0.22 9.35
CA PHE A 206 13.22 -1.20 9.32
C PHE A 206 14.02 -1.16 10.62
N TRP A 207 14.32 -2.33 11.16
CA TRP A 207 15.26 -2.50 12.25
C TRP A 207 15.88 -3.90 12.19
N ASP A 208 17.20 -4.00 12.33
CA ASP A 208 17.93 -5.26 12.47
C ASP A 208 17.53 -6.34 11.45
N ASN A 209 17.75 -6.04 10.17
CA ASN A 209 17.43 -6.92 9.03
C ASN A 209 15.93 -7.26 8.86
N VAL A 210 15.04 -6.60 9.60
CA VAL A 210 13.59 -6.87 9.52
C VAL A 210 12.84 -5.60 9.17
N VAL A 211 11.98 -5.69 8.17
CA VAL A 211 10.93 -4.70 7.91
C VAL A 211 9.68 -5.09 8.67
N TYR A 212 9.18 -4.18 9.49
CA TYR A 212 7.96 -4.33 10.26
C TYR A 212 6.84 -3.51 9.63
N ILE A 213 5.73 -4.17 9.31
CA ILE A 213 4.50 -3.56 8.79
C ILE A 213 3.44 -3.63 9.87
N LEU A 214 2.95 -2.48 10.30
CA LEU A 214 2.07 -2.38 11.46
C LEU A 214 0.96 -1.34 11.27
N GLY A 215 -0.13 -1.55 12.00
CA GLY A 215 -1.36 -0.76 11.88
C GLY A 215 -2.04 -0.92 10.52
N GLY A 216 -2.90 0.05 10.24
CA GLY A 216 -3.73 0.10 9.04
C GLY A 216 -4.93 -0.84 9.08
N SER A 217 -5.72 -0.77 8.01
CA SER A 217 -6.98 -1.50 7.88
C SER A 217 -7.13 -2.15 6.52
N GLN A 218 -7.96 -3.19 6.49
CA GLN A 218 -8.57 -3.71 5.26
C GLN A 218 -10.06 -3.43 5.34
N LEU A 219 -10.88 -4.47 5.54
CA LEU A 219 -12.27 -4.33 5.94
C LEU A 219 -12.39 -3.92 7.41
N PHE A 220 -11.44 -4.36 8.23
CA PHE A 220 -11.34 -4.07 9.67
C PHE A 220 -9.92 -3.64 10.04
N PRO A 221 -9.73 -2.97 11.20
CA PRO A 221 -8.40 -2.66 11.73
C PRO A 221 -7.55 -3.92 11.93
N ILE A 222 -6.30 -3.87 11.48
CA ILE A 222 -5.41 -5.04 11.49
C ILE A 222 -4.66 -5.11 12.82
N LYS A 223 -4.83 -6.22 13.54
CA LYS A 223 -4.16 -6.49 14.82
C LYS A 223 -2.78 -7.13 14.69
N ARG A 224 -2.39 -7.51 13.47
CA ARG A 224 -1.16 -8.26 13.18
C ARG A 224 -0.06 -7.33 12.68
N MET A 225 1.16 -7.58 13.10
CA MET A 225 2.36 -6.98 12.53
C MET A 225 3.02 -8.01 11.60
N ASP A 226 3.14 -7.67 10.33
CA ASP A 226 3.82 -8.53 9.35
C ASP A 226 5.28 -8.12 9.27
N CYS A 227 6.18 -9.11 9.36
CA CYS A 227 7.61 -8.91 9.45
C CYS A 227 8.28 -9.60 8.25
N TYR A 228 9.11 -8.85 7.53
CA TYR A 228 9.91 -9.38 6.42
C TYR A 228 11.39 -9.36 6.81
N ASN A 229 11.99 -10.54 6.90
CA ASN A 229 13.43 -10.66 7.09
C ASN A 229 14.12 -10.53 5.71
N VAL A 230 14.90 -9.46 5.54
CA VAL A 230 15.52 -9.12 4.25
C VAL A 230 16.67 -10.05 3.88
N VAL A 231 17.32 -10.66 4.87
CA VAL A 231 18.44 -11.60 4.66
C VAL A 231 17.92 -12.98 4.27
N LYS A 232 16.85 -13.43 4.94
CA LYS A 232 16.28 -14.78 4.76
C LYS A 232 15.23 -14.85 3.65
N ASP A 233 14.91 -13.74 2.98
CA ASP A 233 13.78 -13.59 2.05
C ASP A 233 12.50 -14.28 2.58
N SER A 234 12.14 -14.02 3.84
CA SER A 234 11.05 -14.73 4.51
C SER A 234 10.15 -13.82 5.30
N TRP A 235 8.87 -14.20 5.31
CA TRP A 235 7.81 -13.51 6.02
C TRP A 235 7.37 -14.28 7.25
N TYR A 236 7.14 -13.56 8.33
CA TYR A 236 6.49 -14.07 9.53
C TYR A 236 5.60 -12.98 10.12
N SER A 237 4.77 -13.35 11.10
CA SER A 237 3.84 -12.42 11.72
C SER A 237 3.93 -12.45 13.23
N LYS A 238 3.69 -11.28 13.84
CA LYS A 238 3.63 -11.05 15.28
C LYS A 238 2.36 -10.30 15.64
N LEU A 239 2.05 -10.19 16.93
CA LEU A 239 1.01 -9.27 17.39
C LEU A 239 1.45 -7.82 17.15
N GLY A 240 0.57 -7.07 16.50
CA GLY A 240 0.78 -5.65 16.21
C GLY A 240 0.46 -4.76 17.42
N PRO A 241 0.34 -3.45 17.20
CA PRO A 241 0.10 -2.50 18.27
C PRO A 241 -1.18 -2.87 19.04
N PRO A 242 -1.18 -2.77 20.39
CA PRO A 242 -2.33 -3.12 21.23
C PRO A 242 -3.61 -2.39 20.82
N ASN A 243 -3.48 -1.17 20.30
CA ASN A 243 -4.56 -0.33 19.80
C ASN A 243 -4.47 -0.22 18.26
N PRO A 244 -5.21 -1.06 17.50
CA PRO A 244 -5.17 -1.06 16.03
C PRO A 244 -5.73 0.24 15.46
N ARG A 245 -4.97 0.91 14.60
CA ARG A 245 -5.29 2.25 14.10
C ARG A 245 -4.70 2.50 12.71
N ASP A 246 -5.33 3.43 12.01
CA ASP A 246 -4.94 3.87 10.67
C ASP A 246 -4.13 5.17 10.74
N SER A 247 -3.39 5.49 9.67
CA SER A 247 -2.67 6.77 9.52
C SER A 247 -1.68 7.08 10.65
N LEU A 248 -1.16 6.06 11.32
CA LEU A 248 -0.08 6.15 12.29
C LEU A 248 1.28 6.33 11.60
N ALA A 249 2.27 6.84 12.32
CA ALA A 249 3.66 6.86 11.87
C ALA A 249 4.50 5.91 12.73
N ALA A 250 5.60 5.41 12.16
CA ALA A 250 6.54 4.53 12.85
C ALA A 250 8.00 4.90 12.57
N CYS A 251 8.85 4.77 13.59
CA CYS A 251 10.30 4.87 13.47
C CYS A 251 10.97 3.90 14.46
N ALA A 252 12.24 3.57 14.23
CA ALA A 252 12.99 2.67 15.10
C ALA A 252 14.16 3.41 15.74
N SER A 253 14.42 3.12 17.01
CA SER A 253 15.57 3.64 17.75
C SER A 253 16.01 2.63 18.81
N LYS A 254 17.31 2.35 18.88
CA LYS A 254 17.95 1.53 19.94
C LYS A 254 17.21 0.21 20.27
N GLY A 255 16.82 -0.57 19.27
CA GLY A 255 16.17 -1.87 19.49
C GLY A 255 14.66 -1.80 19.72
N LYS A 256 14.07 -0.61 19.56
CA LYS A 256 12.63 -0.39 19.79
C LYS A 256 11.99 0.24 18.58
N ILE A 257 10.78 -0.23 18.28
CA ILE A 257 9.93 0.32 17.23
C ILE A 257 8.87 1.17 17.89
N TYR A 258 8.83 2.45 17.56
CA TYR A 258 7.89 3.40 18.11
C TYR A 258 6.77 3.65 17.12
N THR A 259 5.55 3.73 17.63
CA THR A 259 4.34 3.98 16.87
C THR A 259 3.61 5.17 17.49
N SER A 260 3.29 6.17 16.68
CA SER A 260 2.75 7.43 17.15
C SER A 260 1.45 7.79 16.41
N GLY A 261 0.49 8.32 17.18
CA GLY A 261 -0.75 8.89 16.70
C GLY A 261 -1.59 7.93 15.87
N GLY A 262 -2.25 8.45 14.83
CA GLY A 262 -3.18 7.71 13.99
C GLY A 262 -4.64 7.98 14.35
N SER A 263 -5.55 7.26 13.72
CA SER A 263 -6.99 7.43 13.84
C SER A 263 -7.70 6.10 14.08
N GLU A 264 -8.79 6.15 14.82
CA GLU A 264 -9.66 5.01 15.13
C GLU A 264 -11.11 5.34 14.77
N VAL A 265 -11.97 4.32 14.73
CA VAL A 265 -13.41 4.53 14.52
C VAL A 265 -13.96 5.40 15.64
N GLY A 266 -14.40 6.61 15.31
CA GLY A 266 -14.93 7.59 16.27
C GLY A 266 -13.89 8.58 16.81
N SER A 267 -12.59 8.43 16.50
CA SER A 267 -11.55 9.39 16.87
C SER A 267 -10.67 9.76 15.67
N SER A 268 -10.73 11.02 15.24
CA SER A 268 -10.03 11.50 14.05
C SER A 268 -8.50 11.51 14.18
N ALA A 269 -7.97 11.61 15.39
CA ALA A 269 -6.55 11.67 15.66
C ALA A 269 -6.27 11.33 17.13
N LEU A 270 -5.20 10.60 17.37
CA LEU A 270 -4.76 10.17 18.69
C LEU A 270 -3.41 10.80 19.03
N ASN A 271 -3.14 11.00 20.33
CA ASN A 271 -1.81 11.30 20.84
C ASN A 271 -1.10 10.06 21.41
N LEU A 272 -1.67 8.88 21.18
CA LEU A 272 -1.16 7.60 21.67
C LEU A 272 0.26 7.36 21.16
N PHE A 273 1.12 6.93 22.08
CA PHE A 273 2.49 6.55 21.79
C PHE A 273 2.81 5.19 22.41
N GLU A 274 3.19 4.23 21.57
CA GLU A 274 3.50 2.86 21.98
C GLU A 274 4.82 2.43 21.36
N CYS A 275 5.61 1.65 22.08
CA CYS A 275 6.82 1.03 21.54
C CYS A 275 6.79 -0.50 21.65
N TYR A 276 7.33 -1.16 20.64
CA TYR A 276 7.61 -2.58 20.62
C TYR A 276 9.11 -2.80 20.85
N ASP A 277 9.47 -3.51 21.91
CA ASP A 277 10.85 -3.92 22.17
C ASP A 277 11.15 -5.19 21.37
N THR A 278 12.12 -5.12 20.44
CA THR A 278 12.39 -6.22 19.52
C THR A 278 13.08 -7.41 20.20
N ARG A 279 13.71 -7.19 21.37
CA ARG A 279 14.43 -8.23 22.13
C ARG A 279 13.49 -8.98 23.07
N SER A 280 12.64 -8.27 23.81
CA SER A 280 11.66 -8.91 24.69
C SER A 280 10.37 -9.29 23.98
N GLU A 281 10.18 -8.83 22.75
CA GLU A 281 8.98 -9.04 21.92
C GLU A 281 7.68 -8.55 22.57
N THR A 282 7.76 -7.47 23.34
CA THR A 282 6.61 -6.92 24.08
C THR A 282 6.31 -5.49 23.70
N TRP A 283 5.01 -5.17 23.71
CA TRP A 283 4.51 -3.80 23.54
C TRP A 283 4.43 -3.09 24.89
N GLN A 284 4.76 -1.80 24.87
CA GLN A 284 4.67 -0.92 26.04
C GLN A 284 4.04 0.41 25.62
N THR A 285 3.08 0.88 26.39
CA THR A 285 2.60 2.26 26.27
C THR A 285 3.64 3.21 26.84
N LYS A 286 3.88 4.30 26.13
CA LYS A 286 4.83 5.36 26.51
C LYS A 286 4.06 6.66 26.77
N PRO A 287 4.73 7.69 27.33
CA PRO A 287 4.12 8.99 27.50
C PRO A 287 3.54 9.50 26.17
N ASN A 288 2.29 9.93 26.21
CA ASN A 288 1.57 10.38 25.03
C ASN A 288 2.21 11.65 24.44
N MET A 289 2.06 11.81 23.12
CA MET A 289 2.41 13.05 22.43
C MET A 289 1.67 14.25 23.04
N LEU A 290 2.26 15.42 22.89
CA LEU A 290 1.67 16.69 23.31
C LEU A 290 0.42 17.01 22.48
N MET A 291 0.43 16.63 21.20
CA MET A 291 -0.69 16.87 20.30
C MET A 291 -1.20 15.60 19.60
N PRO A 292 -2.53 15.39 19.55
CA PRO A 292 -3.12 14.32 18.75
C PRO A 292 -2.98 14.62 17.26
N ARG A 293 -2.54 13.62 16.49
CA ARG A 293 -2.30 13.75 15.05
C ARG A 293 -2.43 12.43 14.30
N CYS A 294 -2.79 12.52 13.02
CA CYS A 294 -2.73 11.43 12.05
C CYS A 294 -2.10 11.90 10.73
N SER A 295 -1.60 10.99 9.90
CA SER A 295 -0.92 11.31 8.63
C SER A 295 0.30 12.24 8.79
N HIS A 296 0.95 12.21 9.96
CA HIS A 296 2.18 12.95 10.27
C HIS A 296 3.43 12.18 9.87
N GLY A 297 4.58 12.87 9.83
CA GLY A 297 5.88 12.24 9.69
C GLY A 297 6.48 11.90 11.06
N SER A 298 7.19 10.78 11.15
CA SER A 298 8.01 10.42 12.32
C SER A 298 9.36 9.89 11.87
N VAL A 299 10.43 10.36 12.50
CA VAL A 299 11.80 9.99 12.15
C VAL A 299 12.70 9.98 13.36
N GLU A 300 13.68 9.07 13.36
CA GLU A 300 14.74 9.02 14.37
C GLU A 300 15.93 9.87 13.91
N ALA A 301 16.46 10.70 14.80
CA ALA A 301 17.70 11.41 14.56
C ALA A 301 18.49 11.58 15.87
N SER A 302 19.76 11.19 15.87
CA SER A 302 20.66 11.32 17.01
C SER A 302 20.11 10.72 18.32
N GLY A 303 19.38 9.61 18.23
CA GLY A 303 18.77 8.91 19.36
C GLY A 303 17.46 9.52 19.86
N LEU A 304 16.96 10.58 19.22
CA LEU A 304 15.70 11.25 19.53
C LEU A 304 14.66 10.96 18.45
N ILE A 305 13.38 11.03 18.83
CA ILE A 305 12.27 10.75 17.92
C ILE A 305 11.53 12.04 17.63
N TYR A 306 11.56 12.47 16.38
CA TYR A 306 10.90 13.68 15.92
C TYR A 306 9.57 13.34 15.26
N VAL A 307 8.56 14.15 15.57
CA VAL A 307 7.21 14.02 15.04
C VAL A 307 6.74 15.39 14.56
N CYS A 308 6.32 15.49 13.30
CA CYS A 308 5.98 16.77 12.67
C CYS A 308 4.71 16.68 11.81
N GLY A 309 3.92 17.76 11.87
CA GLY A 309 2.71 17.95 11.08
C GLY A 309 1.60 16.91 11.32
N GLY A 310 0.93 16.52 10.25
CA GLY A 310 -0.28 15.70 10.28
C GLY A 310 -1.55 16.53 10.33
N SER A 311 -2.65 15.91 10.72
CA SER A 311 -3.93 16.60 10.91
C SER A 311 -4.65 16.15 12.16
N LEU A 312 -5.52 17.04 12.64
CA LEU A 312 -6.41 16.83 13.77
C LEU A 312 -7.82 17.26 13.35
N GLY A 313 -8.84 16.50 13.73
CA GLY A 313 -10.25 16.80 13.42
C GLY A 313 -10.71 16.18 12.09
N ASN A 314 -11.97 16.42 11.74
CA ASN A 314 -12.59 15.89 10.51
C ASN A 314 -12.38 16.84 9.32
N ASN A 315 -12.90 16.52 8.13
CA ASN A 315 -12.72 17.36 6.93
C ASN A 315 -13.43 18.74 7.01
N VAL A 316 -14.28 18.99 8.01
CA VAL A 316 -15.06 20.23 8.15
C VAL A 316 -14.46 21.16 9.22
N SER A 317 -14.09 20.62 10.38
CA SER A 317 -13.53 21.38 11.50
C SER A 317 -12.06 21.04 11.81
N GLY A 318 -11.48 20.14 11.02
CA GLY A 318 -10.09 19.73 11.18
C GLY A 318 -9.11 20.73 10.59
N ARG A 319 -7.89 20.67 11.11
CA ARG A 319 -6.76 21.48 10.66
C ARG A 319 -5.57 20.60 10.34
N VAL A 320 -4.81 21.01 9.33
CA VAL A 320 -3.46 20.48 9.10
C VAL A 320 -2.52 21.21 10.07
N LEU A 321 -1.64 20.45 10.70
CA LEU A 321 -0.72 20.94 11.72
C LEU A 321 0.63 21.29 11.09
N ASN A 322 1.29 22.31 11.65
CA ASN A 322 2.71 22.57 11.44
C ASN A 322 3.54 22.25 12.69
N ASP A 323 2.89 21.89 13.80
CA ASP A 323 3.54 21.60 15.08
C ASP A 323 4.54 20.44 14.98
N CYS A 324 5.71 20.64 15.59
CA CYS A 324 6.74 19.63 15.75
C CYS A 324 7.02 19.38 17.22
N GLU A 325 7.25 18.13 17.57
CA GLU A 325 7.61 17.70 18.91
C GLU A 325 8.68 16.61 18.85
N VAL A 326 9.51 16.54 19.87
CA VAL A 326 10.57 15.54 19.99
C VAL A 326 10.44 14.77 21.28
N TYR A 327 10.61 13.46 21.20
CA TYR A 327 10.66 12.56 22.33
C TYR A 327 12.10 12.14 22.59
N ASP A 328 12.51 12.21 23.85
CA ASP A 328 13.79 11.67 24.31
C ASP A 328 13.56 10.31 24.99
N PRO A 329 14.02 9.19 24.38
CA PRO A 329 13.88 7.87 24.98
C PRO A 329 14.61 7.66 26.30
N ASN A 330 15.57 8.53 26.66
CA ASN A 330 16.33 8.41 27.90
C ASN A 330 15.60 9.09 29.07
N THR A 331 14.95 10.23 28.83
CA THR A 331 14.15 10.94 29.85
C THR A 331 12.68 10.54 29.83
N GLU A 332 12.22 9.90 28.75
CA GLU A 332 10.81 9.60 28.45
C GLU A 332 9.91 10.85 28.39
N GLU A 333 10.46 11.98 27.96
CA GLU A 333 9.72 13.25 27.88
C GLU A 333 9.56 13.73 26.44
N TRP A 334 8.39 14.34 26.18
CA TRP A 334 8.13 15.10 24.97
C TRP A 334 8.45 16.58 25.18
N ARG A 335 9.05 17.20 24.17
CA ARG A 335 9.30 18.64 24.12
C ARG A 335 8.78 19.22 22.81
N ALA A 336 8.10 20.35 22.90
CA ALA A 336 7.69 21.10 21.72
C ALA A 336 8.92 21.73 21.04
N LEU A 337 8.92 21.72 19.71
CA LEU A 337 9.95 22.34 18.87
C LEU A 337 9.35 23.51 18.08
N CYS A 338 10.20 24.23 17.35
CA CYS A 338 9.73 25.15 16.34
C CYS A 338 8.87 24.42 15.30
N GLY A 339 7.68 24.95 15.04
CA GLY A 339 6.78 24.42 14.02
C GLY A 339 7.30 24.69 12.61
N MET A 340 6.92 23.82 11.67
CA MET A 340 7.18 24.00 10.26
C MET A 340 6.62 25.33 9.76
N ARG A 341 7.24 25.90 8.72
CA ARG A 341 6.77 27.13 8.06
C ARG A 341 5.44 26.89 7.37
N GLU A 342 5.24 25.70 6.81
CA GLU A 342 3.97 25.26 6.25
C GLU A 342 3.38 24.10 7.05
N ALA A 343 2.05 24.13 7.24
CA ALA A 343 1.33 22.99 7.79
C ALA A 343 1.27 21.87 6.75
N ARG A 344 1.61 20.63 7.14
CA ARG A 344 1.75 19.51 6.19
C ARG A 344 1.16 18.22 6.75
N LYS A 345 0.38 17.50 5.95
CA LYS A 345 0.08 16.07 6.15
C LYS A 345 0.45 15.26 4.91
N ASN A 346 0.66 13.95 5.07
CA ASN A 346 1.08 13.05 3.99
C ASN A 346 2.39 13.48 3.28
N HIS A 347 3.23 14.26 3.97
CA HIS A 347 4.54 14.70 3.52
C HIS A 347 5.59 13.60 3.77
N GLY A 348 6.70 13.66 3.04
CA GLY A 348 7.88 12.87 3.36
C GLY A 348 8.65 13.52 4.51
N LEU A 349 9.13 12.73 5.47
CA LEU A 349 9.99 13.21 6.55
C LEU A 349 11.25 12.33 6.60
N VAL A 350 12.41 12.92 6.35
CA VAL A 350 13.68 12.18 6.25
C VAL A 350 14.82 12.92 6.93
N VAL A 351 15.82 12.20 7.41
CA VAL A 351 17.03 12.77 8.02
C VAL A 351 18.20 12.65 7.06
N VAL A 352 18.88 13.77 6.81
CA VAL A 352 20.11 13.84 6.00
C VAL A 352 21.05 14.86 6.62
N ASN A 353 22.33 14.51 6.82
CA ASN A 353 23.38 15.43 7.29
C ASN A 353 22.97 16.25 8.54
N SER A 354 22.42 15.57 9.55
CA SER A 354 21.93 16.19 10.80
C SER A 354 20.83 17.25 10.63
N ARG A 355 20.10 17.20 9.51
CA ARG A 355 18.90 18.00 9.24
C ARG A 355 17.71 17.09 8.98
N ILE A 356 16.52 17.56 9.32
CA ILE A 356 15.27 16.85 9.04
C ILE A 356 14.56 17.57 7.91
N TYR A 357 14.30 16.90 6.80
CA TYR A 357 13.62 17.48 5.65
C TYR A 357 12.15 17.06 5.63
N ALA A 358 11.25 18.03 5.55
CA ALA A 358 9.83 17.85 5.27
C ALA A 358 9.57 18.17 3.78
N VAL A 359 9.15 17.16 3.03
CA VAL A 359 9.06 17.19 1.56
C VAL A 359 7.59 17.10 1.14
N GLY A 360 7.06 18.16 0.50
CA GLY A 360 5.74 18.18 -0.11
C GLY A 360 4.59 17.89 0.86
N GLY A 361 3.68 16.99 0.45
CA GLY A 361 2.45 16.65 1.15
C GLY A 361 1.30 17.55 0.76
N GLN A 362 0.37 17.81 1.68
CA GLN A 362 -0.74 18.73 1.46
C GLN A 362 -1.07 19.54 2.71
N ASN A 363 -1.66 20.71 2.48
CA ASN A 363 -2.23 21.56 3.50
C ASN A 363 -3.73 21.80 3.24
N THR A 364 -4.34 22.75 3.94
CA THR A 364 -5.75 23.12 3.75
C THR A 364 -6.05 23.76 2.39
N LEU A 365 -5.04 24.30 1.71
CA LEU A 365 -5.14 24.95 0.39
C LEU A 365 -4.89 23.96 -0.77
N GLY A 366 -4.36 22.76 -0.49
CA GLY A 366 -4.12 21.71 -1.48
C GLY A 366 -2.73 21.09 -1.39
N GLY A 367 -2.28 20.47 -2.49
CA GLY A 367 -0.97 19.83 -2.58
C GLY A 367 0.20 20.82 -2.49
N LEU A 368 1.36 20.33 -2.09
CA LEU A 368 2.58 21.10 -1.87
C LEU A 368 3.74 20.55 -2.69
N ASP A 369 4.49 21.45 -3.31
CA ASP A 369 5.80 21.24 -3.93
C ASP A 369 6.95 21.78 -3.06
N SER A 370 6.63 22.61 -2.07
CA SER A 370 7.57 23.20 -1.13
C SER A 370 8.33 22.15 -0.32
N VAL A 371 9.57 22.47 0.00
CA VAL A 371 10.46 21.65 0.82
C VAL A 371 11.05 22.55 1.89
N GLU A 372 11.09 22.07 3.11
CA GLU A 372 11.71 22.76 4.23
C GLU A 372 12.54 21.78 5.05
N TYR A 373 13.56 22.29 5.73
CA TYR A 373 14.40 21.50 6.61
C TYR A 373 14.59 22.16 7.96
N TYR A 374 14.68 21.32 8.97
CA TYR A 374 14.90 21.68 10.36
C TYR A 374 16.38 21.58 10.70
N GLU A 375 16.94 22.68 11.20
CA GLU A 375 18.28 22.70 11.79
C GLU A 375 18.19 22.45 13.30
N MET A 376 18.65 21.27 13.72
CA MET A 376 18.55 20.84 15.12
C MET A 376 19.29 21.76 16.09
N GLY A 377 20.39 22.38 15.66
CA GLY A 377 21.22 23.26 16.49
C GLY A 377 20.58 24.61 16.79
N SER A 378 19.80 25.17 15.85
CA SER A 378 19.13 26.47 16.03
C SER A 378 17.65 26.35 16.42
N ASN A 379 17.06 25.15 16.31
CA ASN A 379 15.63 24.93 16.47
C ASN A 379 14.81 25.82 15.51
N GLU A 380 15.16 25.81 14.22
CA GLU A 380 14.50 26.60 13.19
C GLU A 380 14.25 25.80 11.91
N TRP A 381 13.16 26.14 11.22
CA TRP A 381 12.84 25.63 9.88
C TRP A 381 13.26 26.63 8.80
N LYS A 382 13.96 26.13 7.78
CA LYS A 382 14.40 26.91 6.61
C LYS A 382 13.85 26.28 5.34
N MET A 383 13.57 27.11 4.34
CA MET A 383 13.11 26.61 3.04
C MET A 383 14.29 26.07 2.25
N ALA A 384 14.06 24.98 1.53
CA ALA A 384 14.90 24.46 0.47
C ALA A 384 14.26 24.74 -0.90
N SER A 385 14.99 24.44 -1.96
CA SER A 385 14.45 24.49 -3.32
C SER A 385 13.22 23.57 -3.46
N PRO A 386 12.13 24.06 -4.07
CA PRO A 386 10.89 23.30 -4.21
C PRO A 386 11.03 22.18 -5.23
N MET A 387 10.23 21.12 -5.06
CA MET A 387 10.12 20.04 -6.02
C MET A 387 9.57 20.56 -7.37
N PRO A 388 10.11 20.13 -8.52
CA PRO A 388 9.50 20.38 -9.84
C PRO A 388 8.22 19.55 -10.08
N TRP A 389 7.51 19.16 -9.02
CA TRP A 389 6.24 18.45 -9.07
C TRP A 389 5.42 18.76 -7.82
N ARG A 390 4.14 19.09 -8.01
CA ARG A 390 3.20 19.44 -6.95
C ARG A 390 2.13 18.37 -6.83
N GLY A 391 2.05 17.71 -5.68
CA GLY A 391 1.02 16.71 -5.39
C GLY A 391 0.58 16.72 -3.94
N VAL A 392 -0.35 15.83 -3.59
CA VAL A 392 -0.97 15.78 -2.27
C VAL A 392 -0.35 14.75 -1.33
N THR A 393 0.34 13.75 -1.88
CA THR A 393 1.11 12.78 -1.10
C THR A 393 2.42 12.46 -1.81
N VAL A 394 3.46 12.20 -1.02
CA VAL A 394 4.76 11.71 -1.51
C VAL A 394 5.20 10.48 -0.72
N LYS A 395 6.11 9.70 -1.29
CA LYS A 395 6.85 8.61 -0.63
C LYS A 395 8.33 8.89 -0.81
N CYS A 396 8.95 9.29 0.29
CA CYS A 396 10.33 9.75 0.31
C CYS A 396 11.20 8.86 1.17
N ALA A 397 12.45 8.71 0.77
CA ALA A 397 13.47 8.10 1.60
C ALA A 397 14.84 8.65 1.20
N ALA A 398 15.81 8.61 2.10
CA ALA A 398 17.12 9.24 1.90
C ALA A 398 18.26 8.24 2.00
N VAL A 399 19.26 8.36 1.12
CA VAL A 399 20.50 7.57 1.12
C VAL A 399 21.66 8.51 0.87
N GLY A 400 22.69 8.43 1.73
CA GLY A 400 23.81 9.36 1.69
C GLY A 400 23.31 10.82 1.83
N SER A 401 23.72 11.69 0.91
CA SER A 401 23.30 13.09 0.84
C SER A 401 22.14 13.35 -0.14
N VAL A 402 21.47 12.30 -0.62
CA VAL A 402 20.39 12.41 -1.61
C VAL A 402 19.05 11.97 -1.03
N ILE A 403 18.01 12.78 -1.28
CA ILE A 403 16.62 12.44 -0.97
C ILE A 403 15.92 11.99 -2.25
N TYR A 404 15.26 10.83 -2.20
CA TYR A 404 14.53 10.27 -3.33
C TYR A 404 13.04 10.37 -3.09
N VAL A 405 12.29 10.88 -4.07
CA VAL A 405 10.84 10.80 -4.13
C VAL A 405 10.48 9.71 -5.14
N LEU A 406 10.04 8.57 -4.61
CA LEU A 406 9.85 7.36 -5.40
C LEU A 406 8.41 7.13 -5.86
N ALA A 407 7.44 7.70 -5.15
CA ALA A 407 6.03 7.64 -5.50
C ALA A 407 5.29 8.90 -5.01
N GLY A 408 4.16 9.22 -5.61
CA GLY A 408 3.32 10.32 -5.15
C GLY A 408 1.98 10.38 -5.86
N PHE A 409 0.98 10.90 -5.16
CA PHE A 409 -0.37 11.12 -5.72
C PHE A 409 -0.61 12.62 -5.90
N GLN A 410 -1.09 13.01 -7.08
CA GLN A 410 -1.32 14.41 -7.43
C GLN A 410 -2.77 14.87 -7.16
N GLY A 411 -3.72 13.94 -7.01
CA GLY A 411 -5.15 14.21 -6.92
C GLY A 411 -5.94 13.61 -8.10
N VAL A 412 -5.37 13.71 -9.31
CA VAL A 412 -5.93 13.07 -10.53
C VAL A 412 -4.95 12.04 -11.11
N GLY A 413 -3.65 12.33 -11.02
CA GLY A 413 -2.58 11.46 -11.52
C GLY A 413 -1.61 11.00 -10.44
N ARG A 414 -0.55 10.32 -10.88
CA ARG A 414 0.59 9.90 -10.05
C ARG A 414 1.88 10.52 -10.55
N LEU A 415 2.88 10.54 -9.69
CA LEU A 415 4.26 10.86 -10.08
C LEU A 415 4.68 9.91 -11.23
N GLY A 416 5.21 10.46 -12.32
CA GLY A 416 5.59 9.69 -13.51
C GLY A 416 7.03 9.15 -13.45
N HIS A 417 7.95 9.93 -12.89
CA HIS A 417 9.38 9.67 -12.81
C HIS A 417 9.89 9.99 -11.43
N ILE A 418 10.89 9.25 -10.95
CA ILE A 418 11.48 9.54 -9.64
C ILE A 418 12.16 10.90 -9.63
N MET A 419 12.25 11.49 -8.45
CA MET A 419 12.92 12.76 -8.25
C MET A 419 14.02 12.61 -7.21
N GLU A 420 15.15 13.23 -7.49
CA GLU A 420 16.35 13.19 -6.66
C GLU A 420 16.66 14.61 -6.20
N TYR A 421 16.86 14.79 -4.91
CA TYR A 421 17.25 16.05 -4.31
C TYR A 421 18.62 15.94 -3.67
N TYR A 422 19.56 16.73 -4.19
CA TYR A 422 20.94 16.77 -3.75
C TYR A 422 21.09 17.82 -2.65
N THR A 423 21.13 17.36 -1.39
CA THR A 423 21.08 18.25 -0.21
C THR A 423 22.26 19.23 -0.13
N GLU A 424 23.42 18.86 -0.67
CA GLU A 424 24.63 19.70 -0.69
C GLU A 424 24.53 20.88 -1.66
N THR A 425 23.76 20.72 -2.75
CA THR A 425 23.65 21.74 -3.81
C THR A 425 22.28 22.43 -3.82
N ASP A 426 21.34 21.97 -2.99
CA ASP A 426 19.95 22.40 -2.97
C ASP A 426 19.29 22.32 -4.36
N LYS A 427 19.45 21.19 -5.06
CA LYS A 427 18.93 21.01 -6.42
C LYS A 427 18.13 19.73 -6.60
N TRP A 428 17.05 19.87 -7.37
CA TRP A 428 16.22 18.76 -7.83
C TRP A 428 16.61 18.30 -9.23
N VAL A 429 16.62 17.00 -9.42
CA VAL A 429 16.76 16.33 -10.72
C VAL A 429 15.60 15.36 -10.88
N VAL A 430 14.93 15.41 -12.03
CA VAL A 430 13.90 14.42 -12.40
C VAL A 430 14.56 13.37 -13.27
N SER A 431 14.50 12.10 -12.85
CA SER A 431 15.11 11.02 -13.61
C SER A 431 14.24 10.65 -14.83
N SER A 432 14.65 11.06 -16.02
CA SER A 432 13.95 10.68 -17.26
C SER A 432 14.00 9.19 -17.56
N LYS A 433 14.98 8.47 -16.99
CA LYS A 433 15.22 7.05 -17.23
C LYS A 433 14.43 6.14 -16.29
N VAL A 434 14.14 6.61 -15.07
CA VAL A 434 13.52 5.77 -14.04
C VAL A 434 12.11 6.23 -13.74
N ARG A 435 11.15 5.33 -13.98
CA ARG A 435 9.75 5.56 -13.65
C ARG A 435 9.55 5.53 -12.13
N ALA A 436 8.68 6.40 -11.65
CA ALA A 436 8.21 6.35 -10.28
C ALA A 436 7.32 5.13 -10.05
N PHE A 437 7.24 4.71 -8.79
CA PHE A 437 6.50 3.54 -8.39
C PHE A 437 4.99 3.72 -8.63
N PRO A 438 4.31 2.75 -9.28
CA PRO A 438 2.94 2.93 -9.73
C PRO A 438 1.90 2.98 -8.60
N VAL A 439 2.20 2.42 -7.43
CA VAL A 439 1.28 2.38 -6.28
C VAL A 439 1.58 3.52 -5.30
N THR A 440 0.81 4.60 -5.39
CA THR A 440 1.04 5.85 -4.65
C THR A 440 0.82 5.75 -3.13
N SER A 441 0.05 4.75 -2.70
CA SER A 441 -0.24 4.43 -1.30
C SER A 441 0.71 3.37 -0.70
N CYS A 442 1.84 3.06 -1.35
CA CYS A 442 2.78 2.09 -0.78
C CYS A 442 3.40 2.57 0.53
N LEU A 443 3.78 1.63 1.38
CA LEU A 443 4.63 1.94 2.54
C LEU A 443 6.06 2.01 2.05
N ILE A 444 6.91 2.84 2.65
CA ILE A 444 8.31 2.99 2.24
C ILE A 444 9.19 2.96 3.48
N CYS A 445 10.30 2.24 3.42
CA CYS A 445 11.38 2.31 4.41
C CYS A 445 12.73 2.03 3.76
N LEU A 446 13.79 2.53 4.39
CA LEU A 446 15.17 2.25 4.03
C LEU A 446 15.60 0.96 4.72
N VAL A 447 16.23 0.04 3.99
CA VAL A 447 16.77 -1.21 4.52
C VAL A 447 18.25 -1.33 4.21
N ASP A 448 18.93 -2.07 5.08
CA ASP A 448 20.32 -2.47 4.93
C ASP A 448 20.36 -3.99 4.73
N THR A 449 21.10 -4.49 3.74
CA THR A 449 21.24 -5.93 3.47
C THR A 449 22.67 -6.44 3.70
N CYS A 450 23.55 -5.65 4.32
CA CYS A 450 24.95 -6.05 4.49
C CYS A 450 25.12 -7.37 5.27
N GLY A 451 24.13 -7.79 6.06
CA GLY A 451 24.13 -9.08 6.79
C GLY A 451 23.95 -10.33 5.93
N ALA A 452 23.60 -10.22 4.64
CA ALA A 452 23.40 -11.38 3.76
C ALA A 452 24.71 -12.13 3.41
N ASN A 453 25.86 -11.46 3.52
CA ASN A 453 27.14 -12.03 3.07
C ASN A 453 27.94 -12.75 4.17
N GLU A 454 27.59 -12.58 5.45
CA GLU A 454 28.37 -13.16 6.55
C GLU A 454 27.94 -14.60 6.92
N GLU A 455 26.65 -14.95 6.76
CA GLU A 455 26.17 -16.32 7.04
C GLU A 455 26.67 -17.35 6.00
N ASP A 456 26.90 -16.93 4.75
CA ASP A 456 27.46 -17.79 3.70
C ASP A 456 28.96 -18.07 3.88
N MET A 457 29.71 -17.19 4.56
CA MET A 457 31.12 -17.46 4.91
C MET A 457 31.27 -18.40 6.12
N ASN A 458 30.30 -18.41 7.04
CA ASN A 458 30.33 -19.28 8.23
C ASN A 458 29.74 -20.68 7.98
N SER A 459 28.91 -20.86 6.95
CA SER A 459 28.48 -22.18 6.49
C SER A 459 29.54 -22.88 5.61
N ALA A 460 30.38 -22.11 4.91
CA ALA A 460 31.52 -22.65 4.15
C ALA A 460 32.73 -23.03 5.02
N SER A 461 32.93 -22.39 6.18
CA SER A 461 34.05 -22.70 7.08
C SER A 461 33.79 -23.87 8.04
N SER A 462 32.53 -24.25 8.24
CA SER A 462 32.13 -25.36 9.13
C SER A 462 32.01 -26.73 8.43
N SER A 463 32.16 -26.79 7.11
CA SER A 463 32.09 -28.02 6.30
C SER A 463 33.45 -28.59 5.86
N SER A 464 34.58 -27.96 6.23
CA SER A 464 35.93 -28.37 5.81
C SER A 464 36.84 -28.96 6.91
N SER A 465 36.31 -29.28 8.10
CA SER A 465 37.10 -29.82 9.22
C SER A 465 36.59 -31.14 9.81
N SER A 466 36.18 -32.09 8.96
CA SER A 466 35.86 -33.46 9.42
C SER A 466 36.08 -34.56 8.37
N SER A 467 37.30 -34.67 7.81
CA SER A 467 37.75 -35.93 7.19
C SER A 467 39.26 -35.97 6.92
N SER A 468 40.05 -36.46 7.88
CA SER A 468 41.24 -37.30 7.61
C SER A 468 41.99 -37.55 8.92
N LEU A 469 41.74 -38.71 9.53
CA LEU A 469 42.68 -39.37 10.46
C LEU A 469 42.28 -40.84 10.56
N ALA A 470 42.69 -41.62 9.56
CA ALA A 470 42.87 -43.06 9.66
C ALA A 470 43.84 -43.54 8.56
N ASP A 471 44.78 -44.41 8.96
CA ASP A 471 45.83 -45.14 8.23
C ASP A 471 47.11 -44.38 7.81
N GLY A 472 48.35 -44.81 8.15
CA GLY A 472 48.79 -45.97 8.92
C GLY A 472 50.34 -46.12 8.97
N ARG A 473 50.80 -46.87 9.99
CA ARG A 473 52.06 -47.65 10.12
C ARG A 473 53.44 -46.98 9.92
N MET A 474 54.22 -46.90 11.00
CA MET A 474 55.26 -47.90 11.37
C MET A 474 55.37 -47.99 12.89
#